data_AF-A0A7S4CUL3-F1
#
_entry.id   AF-A0A7S4CUL3-F1
#
_cell.length_a   1.000
_cell.length_b   1.000
_cell.length_c   1.000
_cell.angle_alpha   90.00
_cell.angle_beta   90.00
_cell.angle_gamma   90.00
#
_symmetry.space_group_name_H-M   'P 1'
#
loop_
_entity.id
_entity.type
_entity.pdbx_description
1 polymer ?
#
loop_
_entity_poly.entity_id
_entity_poly.type
_entity_poly.pdbx_seq_one_letter_code
_entity_poly.pdbx_strand_id
1 'polypeptide(L)'
;MDPSGYLCSGGNDCFSDTIQLEGVENNAIPVNFERCLWSVLPGNLWNNTIQVSTRLHGEGVGEDSFVKYGDIIFLRHVRSGCHMIVDSDKNSDFEPNCFVVDLGLESETVVADRCFRIVPKYKIRQEGEYVRTKDQVLFSWASSDWRYLSATITSDEKNIHIHEVNCAPQQFAWKLQIYD
;
A
#
# COMPACT_ATOMS: atom_id res chain seq x y z
N MET A 1 -2.25 -15.91 -16.67
CA MET A 1 -1.23 -14.88 -16.36
C MET A 1 -1.56 -14.37 -14.98
N ASP A 2 -0.58 -14.24 -14.08
CA ASP A 2 -0.83 -13.48 -12.86
C ASP A 2 -0.98 -12.01 -13.25
N PRO A 3 -2.05 -11.32 -12.82
CA PRO A 3 -2.19 -9.90 -13.10
C PRO A 3 -1.05 -9.15 -12.39
N SER A 4 -0.11 -8.65 -13.16
CA SER A 4 0.89 -7.69 -12.70
C SER A 4 0.33 -6.29 -12.89
N GLY A 5 0.16 -5.56 -11.79
CA GLY A 5 -0.26 -4.17 -11.81
C GLY A 5 0.44 -3.36 -10.73
N TYR A 6 0.46 -2.04 -10.94
CA TYR A 6 0.99 -1.09 -9.98
C TYR A 6 -0.13 -0.41 -9.22
N LEU A 7 0.07 -0.23 -7.92
CA LEU A 7 -0.86 0.52 -7.07
C LEU A 7 -0.70 2.00 -7.37
N CYS A 8 -1.73 2.65 -7.89
CA CYS A 8 -1.63 4.02 -8.39
C CYS A 8 -2.83 4.88 -7.95
N SER A 9 -2.67 6.20 -8.00
CA SER A 9 -3.76 7.16 -7.79
C SER A 9 -3.65 8.35 -8.76
N GLY A 10 -4.76 9.05 -9.01
CA GLY A 10 -4.80 10.37 -9.68
C GLY A 10 -3.76 11.34 -9.12
N GLY A 11 -3.75 11.44 -7.79
CA GLY A 11 -2.86 12.33 -7.05
C GLY A 11 -3.03 13.81 -7.36
N ASN A 12 -4.18 14.23 -7.87
CA ASN A 12 -4.57 15.61 -8.06
C ASN A 12 -5.11 16.23 -6.76
N ASP A 13 -5.77 15.43 -5.92
CA ASP A 13 -6.16 15.82 -4.57
C ASP A 13 -6.18 14.64 -3.58
N CYS A 14 -6.56 14.90 -2.32
CA CYS A 14 -6.62 13.90 -1.26
C CYS A 14 -8.00 13.31 -0.99
N PHE A 15 -9.05 13.67 -1.75
CA PHE A 15 -10.44 13.35 -1.35
C PHE A 15 -11.37 12.99 -2.52
N SER A 16 -10.95 13.19 -3.77
CA SER A 16 -11.71 12.82 -4.96
C SER A 16 -11.02 11.78 -5.83
N ASP A 17 -9.75 11.47 -5.55
CA ASP A 17 -8.97 10.51 -6.31
C ASP A 17 -8.98 9.12 -5.69
N THR A 18 -9.55 8.18 -6.43
CA THR A 18 -9.54 6.76 -6.06
C THR A 18 -8.16 6.14 -6.21
N ILE A 19 -7.91 5.14 -5.37
CA ILE A 19 -6.74 4.26 -5.48
C ILE A 19 -7.12 3.07 -6.35
N GLN A 20 -6.31 2.80 -7.36
CA GLN A 20 -6.57 1.78 -8.37
C GLN A 20 -5.31 0.97 -8.67
N LEU A 21 -5.47 -0.15 -9.39
CA LEU A 21 -4.34 -0.89 -9.94
C LEU A 21 -4.25 -0.68 -11.43
N GLU A 22 -3.13 -0.13 -11.87
CA GLU A 22 -2.82 0.01 -13.29
C GLU A 22 -2.15 -1.29 -13.78
N GLY A 23 -2.92 -2.09 -14.53
CA GLY A 23 -2.41 -3.31 -15.15
C GLY A 23 -1.34 -3.00 -16.19
N VAL A 24 -0.26 -3.76 -16.17
CA VAL A 24 0.85 -3.59 -17.12
C VAL A 24 1.11 -4.87 -17.89
N GLU A 25 1.14 -4.75 -19.22
CA GLU A 25 1.60 -5.84 -20.07
C GLU A 25 3.09 -6.11 -19.82
N ASN A 26 3.46 -7.37 -19.63
CA ASN A 26 4.85 -7.84 -19.52
C ASN A 26 5.69 -7.15 -18.42
N ASN A 27 5.09 -6.71 -17.31
CA ASN A 27 5.79 -5.95 -16.25
C ASN A 27 6.43 -4.64 -16.74
N ALA A 28 5.92 -4.01 -17.80
CA ALA A 28 6.38 -2.69 -18.21
C ALA A 28 6.12 -1.63 -17.14
N ILE A 29 6.96 -0.61 -17.06
CA ILE A 29 6.75 0.54 -16.17
C ILE A 29 5.68 1.45 -16.82
N PRO A 30 4.61 1.86 -16.10
CA PRO A 30 3.60 2.80 -16.58
C PRO A 30 4.19 4.12 -17.08
N VAL A 31 3.58 4.73 -18.10
CA VAL A 31 4.05 6.01 -18.66
C VAL A 31 4.05 7.15 -17.62
N ASN A 32 3.11 7.13 -16.67
CA ASN A 32 3.00 8.10 -15.59
C ASN A 32 3.36 7.48 -14.23
N PHE A 33 4.50 6.79 -14.17
CA PHE A 33 4.89 5.98 -13.01
C PHE A 33 4.95 6.74 -11.67
N GLU A 34 5.15 8.05 -11.70
CA GLU A 34 5.07 8.92 -10.50
C GLU A 34 3.75 8.80 -9.73
N ARG A 35 2.66 8.41 -10.40
CA ARG A 35 1.33 8.15 -9.82
C ARG A 35 1.24 6.84 -9.06
N CYS A 36 2.28 6.01 -9.14
CA CYS A 36 2.35 4.69 -8.53
C CYS A 36 3.44 4.61 -7.46
N LEU A 37 4.06 5.74 -7.13
CA LEU A 37 5.09 5.85 -6.10
C LEU A 37 4.46 6.13 -4.74
N TRP A 38 4.87 5.34 -3.75
CA TRP A 38 4.41 5.45 -2.37
C TRP A 38 5.61 5.48 -1.43
N SER A 39 5.65 6.46 -0.53
CA SER A 39 6.57 6.48 0.59
C SER A 39 6.04 5.59 1.71
N VAL A 40 6.89 4.71 2.22
CA VAL A 40 6.62 3.94 3.43
C VAL A 40 7.14 4.74 4.61
N LEU A 41 6.24 5.19 5.48
CA LEU A 41 6.58 5.97 6.67
C LEU A 41 6.40 5.12 7.93
N PRO A 42 7.26 5.25 8.94
CA PRO A 42 7.14 4.47 10.16
C PRO A 42 5.93 4.93 11.00
N GLY A 43 5.19 3.97 11.53
CA GLY A 43 4.05 4.18 12.42
C GLY A 43 4.43 4.45 13.87
N ASN A 44 5.72 4.44 14.23
CA ASN A 44 6.18 4.76 15.59
C ASN A 44 6.03 6.26 15.97
N LEU A 45 5.51 7.09 15.06
CA LEU A 45 5.14 8.49 15.30
C LEU A 45 3.94 8.67 16.24
N TRP A 46 3.33 7.57 16.74
CA TRP A 46 2.20 7.61 17.66
C TRP A 46 2.49 8.30 18.99
N ASN A 47 3.76 8.47 19.39
CA ASN A 47 4.10 8.97 20.73
C ASN A 47 5.03 10.19 20.81
N ASN A 48 5.61 10.72 19.73
CA ASN A 48 6.31 12.02 19.74
C ASN A 48 6.64 12.45 18.30
N THR A 49 6.35 13.71 17.98
CA THR A 49 6.70 14.36 16.71
C THR A 49 8.20 14.25 16.42
N ILE A 50 8.58 13.43 15.45
CA ILE A 50 9.86 13.57 14.73
C ILE A 50 9.53 13.51 13.25
N GLN A 51 9.59 14.67 12.57
CA GLN A 51 9.66 14.68 11.12
C GLN A 51 10.99 14.07 10.69
N VAL A 52 10.96 12.82 10.20
CA VAL A 52 12.07 12.25 9.46
C VAL A 52 11.73 12.38 7.97
N SER A 53 12.14 13.50 7.39
CA SER A 53 12.34 13.61 5.95
C SER A 53 13.69 12.99 5.64
N THR A 54 13.73 11.75 5.17
CA THR A 54 14.93 11.18 4.58
C THR A 54 14.78 11.14 3.06
N ARG A 55 15.38 12.14 2.40
CA ARG A 55 16.09 11.86 1.14
C ARG A 55 17.27 10.96 1.53
N LEU A 56 17.38 9.78 0.93
CA LEU A 56 18.62 9.00 1.00
C LEU A 56 19.02 8.60 -0.41
N HIS A 57 20.13 9.19 -0.84
CA HIS A 57 21.01 8.64 -1.86
C HIS A 57 21.43 7.23 -1.44
N GLY A 58 21.31 6.28 -2.36
CA GLY A 58 21.92 4.97 -2.21
C GLY A 58 23.44 5.04 -2.18
N GLU A 59 24.04 4.20 -1.33
CA GLU A 59 25.25 3.41 -1.57
C GLU A 59 25.51 2.56 -0.31
N GLY A 60 25.09 1.29 -0.32
CA GLY A 60 25.26 0.44 0.85
C GLY A 60 24.71 -0.97 0.68
N VAL A 61 25.57 -1.96 0.89
CA VAL A 61 25.24 -3.38 0.80
C VAL A 61 24.47 -3.82 2.05
N GLY A 62 23.21 -4.26 1.91
CA GLY A 62 22.63 -5.29 2.78
C GLY A 62 21.79 -4.88 4.02
N GLU A 63 21.74 -3.60 4.41
CA GLU A 63 21.05 -3.16 5.66
C GLU A 63 20.05 -1.99 5.50
N ASP A 64 19.78 -1.48 4.29
CA ASP A 64 19.05 -0.22 4.08
C ASP A 64 17.51 -0.31 4.06
N SER A 65 16.92 -1.35 4.67
CA SER A 65 15.47 -1.36 4.92
C SER A 65 15.21 -0.98 6.36
N PHE A 66 14.59 0.17 6.60
CA PHE A 66 14.21 0.61 7.94
C PHE A 66 12.90 -0.04 8.44
N VAL A 67 12.28 -0.91 7.63
CA VAL A 67 11.00 -1.55 7.94
C VAL A 67 11.20 -3.03 8.20
N LYS A 68 10.70 -3.50 9.33
CA LYS A 68 10.65 -4.91 9.72
C LYS A 68 9.24 -5.46 9.55
N TYR A 69 9.15 -6.75 9.25
CA TYR A 69 7.89 -7.47 9.38
C TYR A 69 7.34 -7.31 10.81
N GLY A 70 6.06 -6.98 10.93
CA GLY A 70 5.39 -6.65 12.19
C GLY A 70 5.27 -5.14 12.46
N ASP A 71 6.07 -4.30 11.78
CA ASP A 71 5.99 -2.86 11.95
C ASP A 71 4.64 -2.31 11.50
N ILE A 72 4.16 -1.30 12.22
CA ILE A 72 3.09 -0.43 11.77
C ILE A 72 3.70 0.66 10.90
N ILE A 73 3.09 0.90 9.75
CA ILE A 73 3.52 1.88 8.75
C ILE A 73 2.35 2.74 8.27
N PHE A 74 2.68 3.86 7.65
CA PHE A 74 1.77 4.62 6.80
C PHE A 74 2.26 4.55 5.35
N LEU A 75 1.32 4.52 4.40
CA LEU A 75 1.61 4.62 2.98
C LEU A 75 1.21 6.02 2.50
N ARG A 76 2.19 6.83 2.09
CA ARG A 76 1.95 8.18 1.59
C ARG A 76 2.18 8.22 0.08
N HIS A 77 1.18 8.64 -0.67
CA HIS A 77 1.29 8.80 -2.11
C HIS A 77 2.28 9.94 -2.42
N VAL A 78 3.32 9.66 -3.21
CA VAL A 78 4.44 10.61 -3.39
C VAL A 78 3.97 11.88 -4.09
N ARG A 79 3.16 11.75 -5.15
CA ARG A 79 2.73 12.88 -5.99
C ARG A 79 1.79 13.83 -5.25
N SER A 80 0.78 13.31 -4.55
CA SER A 80 -0.20 14.16 -3.85
C SER A 80 0.19 14.49 -2.42
N GLY A 81 1.09 13.71 -1.81
CA GLY A 81 1.45 13.85 -0.41
C GLY A 81 0.36 13.40 0.56
N CYS A 82 -0.73 12.80 0.08
CA CYS A 82 -1.82 12.26 0.89
C CYS A 82 -1.48 10.86 1.41
N HIS A 83 -2.15 10.43 2.47
CA HIS A 83 -2.00 9.08 3.02
C HIS A 83 -3.09 8.16 2.49
N MET A 84 -2.75 6.89 2.30
CA MET A 84 -3.75 5.83 2.14
C MET A 84 -4.53 5.67 3.44
N ILE A 85 -5.86 5.62 3.33
CA ILE A 85 -6.77 5.46 4.45
C ILE A 85 -7.74 4.31 4.16
N VAL A 86 -8.20 3.63 5.21
CA VAL A 86 -9.36 2.74 5.18
C VAL A 86 -10.53 3.49 5.79
N ASP A 87 -11.58 3.73 5.00
CA ASP A 87 -12.83 4.31 5.50
C ASP A 87 -13.80 3.18 5.87
N SER A 88 -13.88 2.85 7.16
CA SER A 88 -14.75 1.78 7.65
C SER A 88 -16.24 2.14 7.71
N ASP A 89 -16.58 3.41 7.50
CA ASP A 89 -17.97 3.87 7.44
C ASP A 89 -18.55 3.73 6.01
N LYS A 90 -17.70 3.41 5.03
CA LYS A 90 -18.08 3.17 3.63
C LYS A 90 -17.73 1.75 3.18
N ASN A 91 -18.62 1.19 2.39
CA ASN A 91 -18.39 -0.09 1.74
C ASN A 91 -17.92 0.15 0.31
N SER A 92 -17.11 -0.76 -0.20
CA SER A 92 -16.62 -0.67 -1.56
C SER A 92 -17.75 -0.86 -2.58
N ASP A 93 -17.59 -0.22 -3.74
CA ASP A 93 -18.62 -0.20 -4.79
C ASP A 93 -18.72 -1.56 -5.52
N PHE A 94 -17.63 -2.34 -5.53
CA PHE A 94 -17.55 -3.62 -6.24
C PHE A 94 -17.62 -4.84 -5.31
N GLU A 95 -17.26 -4.70 -4.04
CA GLU A 95 -17.33 -5.75 -3.03
C GLU A 95 -17.99 -5.23 -1.74
N PRO A 96 -19.34 -5.33 -1.60
CA PRO A 96 -20.08 -4.72 -0.50
C PRO A 96 -19.70 -5.18 0.92
N ASN A 97 -18.88 -6.20 1.09
CA ASN A 97 -18.38 -6.68 2.39
C ASN A 97 -16.98 -6.11 2.76
N CYS A 98 -16.40 -5.33 1.85
CA CYS A 98 -15.08 -4.73 1.95
C CYS A 98 -15.24 -3.23 2.24
N PHE A 99 -14.26 -2.67 2.96
CA PHE A 99 -14.23 -1.23 3.23
C PHE A 99 -13.52 -0.49 2.10
N VAL A 100 -13.90 0.77 1.90
CA VAL A 100 -13.25 1.63 0.91
C VAL A 100 -11.82 1.94 1.33
N VAL A 101 -10.92 1.98 0.34
CA VAL A 101 -9.56 2.47 0.50
C VAL A 101 -9.39 3.72 -0.37
N ASP A 102 -9.01 4.82 0.26
CA ASP A 102 -8.95 6.13 -0.37
C ASP A 102 -7.67 6.89 0.02
N LEU A 103 -7.49 8.09 -0.52
CA LEU A 103 -6.55 9.06 -0.03
C LEU A 103 -7.17 9.92 1.08
N GLY A 104 -6.30 10.49 1.93
CA GLY A 104 -6.71 11.46 2.93
C GLY A 104 -5.55 12.30 3.45
N LEU A 105 -5.88 13.51 3.91
CA LEU A 105 -4.92 14.40 4.57
C LEU A 105 -4.61 13.93 5.99
N GLU A 106 -3.35 14.04 6.40
CA GLU A 106 -2.91 13.66 7.74
C GLU A 106 -3.62 14.43 8.86
N SER A 107 -3.93 15.70 8.63
CA SER A 107 -4.61 16.58 9.59
C SER A 107 -6.10 16.28 9.76
N GLU A 108 -6.70 15.57 8.81
CA GLU A 108 -8.17 15.39 8.71
C GLU A 108 -8.62 13.95 8.93
N THR A 109 -7.66 13.02 9.08
CA THR A 109 -7.93 11.58 9.17
C THR A 109 -7.46 11.00 10.49
N VAL A 110 -8.25 10.06 11.02
CA VAL A 110 -7.89 9.32 12.22
C VAL A 110 -6.62 8.51 11.92
N VAL A 111 -5.68 8.51 12.88
CA VAL A 111 -4.39 7.82 12.69
C VAL A 111 -4.58 6.33 12.44
N ALA A 112 -5.53 5.69 13.15
CA ALA A 112 -5.81 4.27 13.04
C ALA A 112 -6.24 3.86 11.61
N ASP A 113 -6.98 4.72 10.92
CA ASP A 113 -7.48 4.47 9.56
C ASP A 113 -6.36 4.46 8.52
N ARG A 114 -5.21 5.08 8.84
CA ARG A 114 -4.04 5.18 7.97
C ARG A 114 -2.98 4.10 8.22
N CYS A 115 -3.14 3.33 9.28
CA CYS A 115 -2.11 2.43 9.75
C CYS A 115 -2.24 1.04 9.14
N PHE A 116 -1.12 0.52 8.64
CA PHE A 116 -1.01 -0.86 8.15
C PHE A 116 0.12 -1.58 8.86
N ARG A 117 -0.12 -2.82 9.27
CA ARG A 117 0.94 -3.75 9.68
C ARG A 117 1.48 -4.48 8.46
N ILE A 118 2.80 -4.49 8.28
CA ILE A 118 3.45 -5.27 7.23
C ILE A 118 3.71 -6.70 7.69
N VAL A 119 3.11 -7.68 7.00
CA VAL A 119 3.09 -9.09 7.41
C VAL A 119 3.75 -9.96 6.33
N PRO A 120 4.57 -10.96 6.69
CA PRO A 120 5.20 -11.83 5.69
C PRO A 120 4.14 -12.69 4.99
N LYS A 121 4.16 -12.71 3.65
CA LYS A 121 3.28 -13.62 2.88
C LYS A 121 3.73 -15.08 3.00
N TYR A 122 5.04 -15.31 3.04
CA TYR A 122 5.64 -16.64 2.97
C TYR A 122 6.46 -16.94 4.22
N LYS A 123 6.52 -18.22 4.61
CA LYS A 123 7.24 -18.72 5.79
C LYS A 123 8.76 -18.58 5.75
N ILE A 124 9.33 -18.14 4.63
CA ILE A 124 10.76 -17.84 4.49
C ILE A 124 11.14 -16.52 5.17
N ARG A 125 10.14 -15.72 5.57
CA ARG A 125 10.27 -14.49 6.35
C ARG A 125 9.50 -14.64 7.66
N GLN A 126 9.96 -13.94 8.68
CA GLN A 126 9.32 -13.91 10.01
C GLN A 126 9.27 -12.50 10.55
N GLU A 127 8.38 -12.29 11.53
CA GLU A 127 8.27 -11.02 12.25
C GLU A 127 9.61 -10.61 12.89
N GLY A 128 9.91 -9.31 12.86
CA GLY A 128 11.18 -8.74 13.32
C GLY A 128 12.31 -8.76 12.28
N GLU A 129 12.17 -9.51 11.18
CA GLU A 129 13.14 -9.44 10.08
C GLU A 129 12.92 -8.21 9.20
N TYR A 130 14.01 -7.65 8.68
CA TYR A 130 13.93 -6.58 7.69
C TYR A 130 13.27 -7.05 6.40
N VAL A 131 12.32 -6.25 5.94
CA VAL A 131 11.64 -6.44 4.66
C VAL A 131 12.61 -6.14 3.53
N ARG A 132 12.73 -7.03 2.54
CA ARG A 132 13.67 -6.85 1.44
C ARG A 132 12.97 -6.45 0.15
N THR A 133 13.71 -5.80 -0.74
CA THR A 133 13.26 -5.52 -2.11
C THR A 133 12.82 -6.82 -2.79
N LYS A 134 11.68 -6.78 -3.47
CA LYS A 134 10.97 -7.88 -4.13
C LYS A 134 10.29 -8.89 -3.19
N ASP A 135 10.34 -8.69 -1.88
CA ASP A 135 9.52 -9.50 -0.98
C ASP A 135 8.03 -9.30 -1.29
N GLN A 136 7.28 -10.40 -1.16
CA GLN A 136 5.82 -10.35 -1.15
C GLN A 136 5.35 -10.20 0.29
N VAL A 137 4.49 -9.21 0.51
CA VAL A 137 3.97 -8.83 1.82
C VAL A 137 2.45 -8.80 1.81
N LEU A 138 1.87 -8.87 2.99
CA LEU A 138 0.49 -8.53 3.25
C LEU A 138 0.47 -7.21 4.02
N PHE A 139 -0.47 -6.33 3.71
CA PHE A 139 -0.74 -5.15 4.53
C PHE A 139 -2.03 -5.41 5.30
N SER A 140 -1.91 -5.70 6.60
CA SER A 140 -3.07 -5.83 7.49
C SER A 140 -3.45 -4.44 8.00
N TRP A 141 -4.72 -4.09 7.98
CA TRP A 141 -5.18 -2.83 8.54
C TRP A 141 -5.02 -2.84 10.06
N ALA A 142 -4.38 -1.82 10.64
CA ALA A 142 -4.02 -1.87 12.06
C ALA A 142 -5.22 -1.89 13.02
N SER A 143 -6.38 -1.37 12.58
CA SER A 143 -7.63 -1.46 13.34
C SER A 143 -8.30 -2.84 13.26
N SER A 144 -7.78 -3.78 12.44
CA SER A 144 -8.33 -5.12 12.28
C SER A 144 -7.29 -6.16 11.84
N ASP A 145 -6.99 -7.12 12.71
CA ASP A 145 -6.02 -8.20 12.41
C ASP A 145 -6.48 -9.21 11.34
N TRP A 146 -7.73 -9.11 10.88
CA TRP A 146 -8.32 -10.04 9.90
C TRP A 146 -8.68 -9.37 8.58
N ARG A 147 -8.45 -8.05 8.43
CA ARG A 147 -8.65 -7.33 7.17
C ARG A 147 -7.33 -6.83 6.61
N TYR A 148 -7.24 -6.86 5.29
CA TYR A 148 -6.03 -6.63 4.52
C TYR A 148 -6.31 -5.68 3.37
N LEU A 149 -5.32 -4.88 3.00
CA LEU A 149 -5.31 -4.19 1.72
C LEU A 149 -5.41 -5.24 0.62
N SER A 150 -6.45 -5.12 -0.19
CA SER A 150 -6.81 -6.08 -1.22
C SER A 150 -7.20 -5.34 -2.50
N ALA A 151 -7.44 -6.12 -3.54
CA ALA A 151 -7.92 -5.62 -4.80
C ALA A 151 -9.02 -6.51 -5.34
N THR A 152 -10.08 -5.89 -5.85
CA THR A 152 -11.12 -6.59 -6.59
C THR A 152 -10.66 -6.79 -8.02
N ILE A 153 -10.46 -8.04 -8.36
CA ILE A 153 -10.01 -8.46 -9.69
C ILE A 153 -11.08 -9.38 -10.27
N THR A 154 -11.56 -9.03 -11.46
CA THR A 154 -12.33 -9.94 -12.30
C THR A 154 -11.50 -10.37 -13.49
N SER A 155 -11.72 -11.59 -13.96
CA SER A 155 -11.07 -12.09 -15.17
C SER A 155 -12.12 -12.60 -16.14
N ASP A 156 -12.02 -12.17 -17.39
CA ASP A 156 -12.67 -12.83 -18.53
C ASP A 156 -11.66 -13.72 -19.25
N GLU A 157 -12.10 -14.50 -20.26
CA GLU A 157 -11.27 -15.52 -20.93
C GLU A 157 -9.95 -14.98 -21.53
N LYS A 158 -9.76 -13.65 -21.63
CA LYS A 158 -8.56 -13.03 -22.21
C LYS A 158 -7.99 -11.85 -21.42
N ASN A 159 -8.74 -11.25 -20.51
CA ASN A 159 -8.38 -10.03 -19.83
C ASN A 159 -8.61 -10.16 -18.33
N ILE A 160 -7.71 -9.54 -17.57
CA ILE A 160 -7.89 -9.33 -16.15
C ILE A 160 -8.23 -7.86 -15.94
N HIS A 161 -9.42 -7.61 -15.41
CA HIS A 161 -9.90 -6.27 -15.07
C HIS A 161 -9.78 -6.07 -13.57
N ILE A 162 -9.04 -5.05 -13.19
CA ILE A 162 -8.91 -4.65 -11.80
C ILE A 162 -9.84 -3.47 -11.56
N HIS A 163 -10.78 -3.62 -10.64
CA HIS A 163 -11.86 -2.65 -10.44
C HIS A 163 -11.51 -1.61 -9.39
N GLU A 164 -11.02 -2.07 -8.25
CA GLU A 164 -10.77 -1.21 -7.10
C GLU A 164 -9.74 -1.84 -6.15
N VAL A 165 -9.16 -0.98 -5.33
CA VAL A 165 -8.41 -1.36 -4.14
C VAL A 165 -9.31 -1.16 -2.93
N ASN A 166 -9.36 -2.14 -2.04
CA ASN A 166 -10.26 -2.14 -0.91
C ASN A 166 -9.61 -2.78 0.33
N CYS A 167 -10.34 -2.83 1.45
CA CYS A 167 -9.90 -3.49 2.66
C CYS A 167 -10.81 -4.69 2.99
N ALA A 168 -10.29 -5.90 2.75
CA ALA A 168 -11.04 -7.14 2.70
C ALA A 168 -10.50 -8.20 3.66
N PRO A 169 -11.31 -9.22 4.05
CA PRO A 169 -10.81 -10.37 4.79
C PRO A 169 -9.85 -11.25 3.97
N GLN A 170 -9.96 -11.17 2.65
CA GLN A 170 -9.12 -11.91 1.73
C GLN A 170 -7.72 -11.31 1.70
N GLN A 171 -6.71 -12.18 1.87
CA GLN A 171 -5.31 -11.76 1.78
C GLN A 171 -4.90 -11.54 0.33
N PHE A 172 -4.42 -10.34 0.03
CA PHE A 172 -3.82 -10.01 -1.25
C PHE A 172 -2.31 -9.77 -1.06
N ALA A 173 -1.49 -10.37 -1.92
CA ALA A 173 -0.04 -10.27 -1.83
C ALA A 173 0.46 -9.07 -2.64
N TRP A 174 1.25 -8.22 -1.98
CA TRP A 174 1.85 -7.02 -2.56
C TRP A 174 3.35 -7.24 -2.71
N LYS A 175 3.88 -6.96 -3.90
CA LYS A 175 5.33 -7.03 -4.13
C LYS A 175 5.94 -5.65 -3.90
N LEU A 176 6.86 -5.56 -2.95
CA LEU A 176 7.57 -4.30 -2.69
C LEU A 176 8.75 -4.14 -3.62
N GLN A 177 8.83 -3.01 -4.29
CA GLN A 177 9.96 -2.65 -5.13
C GLN A 177 10.38 -1.22 -4.84
N ILE A 178 11.67 -1.05 -4.53
CA ILE A 178 12.27 0.25 -4.25
C ILE A 178 12.64 0.89 -5.59
N TYR A 179 12.34 2.19 -5.69
CA TYR A 179 12.69 3.05 -6.82
C TYR A 179 13.37 4.29 -6.24
N ASP A 180 14.49 4.68 -6.85
CA ASP A 180 15.29 5.85 -6.50
C ASP A 180 14.87 7.09 -7.31
#